data_AF-A0A1K1RHM9-F1
#
_entry.id   AF-A0A1K1RHM9-F1
#
_cell.length_a   1.000
_cell.length_b   1.000
_cell.length_c   1.000
_cell.angle_alpha   90.00
_cell.angle_beta   90.00
_cell.angle_gamma   90.00
#
_symmetry.space_group_name_H-M   'P 1'
#
loop_
_entity.id
_entity.type
_entity.pdbx_description
1 polymer ?
#
loop_
_entity_poly.entity_id
_entity_poly.type
_entity_poly.pdbx_seq_one_letter_code
_entity_poly.pdbx_strand_id
1 'polypeptide(L)'
;MRNLRLSITRYLALVAIVATTCVSSDGVSAAEQVGPSRQSNDLPKAPIAERIEFEQILTALVQQYLTQKEPLEGQQAMIVPKVWYSDEGDTINIDLGKGFLPPHYSISLEERVNEIADILYYTEKPTEIYRVSIWFDGKDIFDYFPEERGPTERRVLEVNPQARSRSKRDIGESKVLVAAGHGIYYNSKYKDWRAQRDRTNGIVEDFITPAFARRLQDYLRDRSNSTVHRARSTDISAHPDSAQPWSLMAARYHIKNVLPEHAEIWNSAGSARATSTGEREQDIRSRPLYANHLGVDALIHLHTNAASASRRGVEVFHQPNSSDSKRLGDLALCYMRESLRTNSAYADFPVALVSSPKNHGENRLAEMPSIIAEMGFHTNPKDAVAIQSYVFQDLAMRGLEKAYRMFKEGNGCETFSATYSEVTVVSDSTRDAEIVFGGFPRFPVKYTSTVAECPSGILCVSLGGRFATAETPRTITHSCSSSQPMTMKWNVTFTDADGVKAEALSTVHCQPKA
;
A
#
# COMPACT_ATOMS: atom_id res chain seq x y z
N MET A 1 -37.47 -10.63 -14.96
CA MET A 1 -37.06 -10.80 -13.55
C MET A 1 -37.13 -12.23 -12.97
N ARG A 2 -37.65 -13.27 -13.65
CA ARG A 2 -37.48 -14.68 -13.22
C ARG A 2 -36.34 -15.45 -13.93
N ASN A 3 -35.95 -15.05 -15.13
CA ASN A 3 -34.96 -15.79 -15.93
C ASN A 3 -33.49 -15.46 -15.64
N LEU A 4 -33.18 -14.34 -14.98
CA LEU A 4 -31.78 -13.96 -14.64
C LEU A 4 -31.29 -14.62 -13.34
N ARG A 5 -32.18 -14.91 -12.38
CA ARG A 5 -31.85 -15.66 -11.16
C ARG A 5 -31.52 -17.14 -11.44
N LEU A 6 -32.05 -17.71 -12.51
CA LEU A 6 -31.80 -19.11 -12.90
C LEU A 6 -30.42 -19.34 -13.56
N SER A 7 -29.79 -18.30 -14.12
CA SER A 7 -28.46 -18.42 -14.75
C SER A 7 -27.32 -18.35 -13.73
N ILE A 8 -27.41 -17.46 -12.73
CA ILE A 8 -26.40 -17.33 -11.66
C ILE A 8 -26.38 -18.56 -10.75
N THR A 9 -27.54 -19.17 -10.48
CA THR A 9 -27.63 -20.38 -9.64
C THR A 9 -27.09 -21.63 -10.35
N ARG A 10 -27.08 -21.67 -11.69
CA ARG A 10 -26.52 -22.78 -12.48
C ARG A 10 -24.99 -22.72 -12.59
N TYR A 11 -24.40 -21.52 -12.60
CA TYR A 11 -22.93 -21.38 -12.64
C TYR A 11 -22.29 -21.76 -11.29
N LEU A 12 -22.94 -21.43 -10.15
CA LEU A 12 -22.48 -21.82 -8.81
C LEU A 12 -22.57 -23.35 -8.55
N ALA A 13 -23.44 -24.06 -9.27
CA ALA A 13 -23.60 -25.51 -9.12
C ALA A 13 -22.59 -26.33 -9.97
N LEU A 14 -22.03 -25.76 -11.04
CA LEU A 14 -21.06 -26.48 -11.89
C LEU A 14 -19.64 -26.48 -11.31
N VAL A 15 -19.29 -25.51 -10.46
CA VAL A 15 -17.98 -25.43 -9.78
C VAL A 15 -17.89 -26.44 -8.61
N ALA A 16 -19.02 -27.02 -8.16
CA ALA A 16 -19.06 -27.93 -7.03
C ALA A 16 -18.83 -29.43 -7.36
N ILE A 17 -18.57 -29.82 -8.62
CA ILE A 17 -18.52 -31.24 -9.04
C ILE A 17 -17.12 -31.75 -9.47
N VAL A 18 -16.04 -30.95 -9.38
CA VAL A 18 -14.67 -31.42 -9.73
C VAL A 18 -13.69 -31.35 -8.54
N ALA A 19 -14.13 -31.73 -7.35
CA ALA A 19 -13.22 -31.88 -6.21
C ALA A 19 -13.61 -33.06 -5.31
N THR A 20 -13.66 -34.27 -5.87
CA THR A 20 -13.71 -35.49 -5.06
C THR A 20 -12.93 -36.62 -5.71
N THR A 21 -11.60 -36.59 -5.59
CA THR A 21 -10.80 -37.81 -5.52
C THR A 21 -9.72 -37.65 -4.46
N CYS A 22 -9.75 -38.59 -3.52
CA CYS A 22 -8.84 -38.71 -2.39
C CYS A 22 -7.38 -38.87 -2.82
N VAL A 23 -6.45 -38.20 -2.12
CA VAL A 23 -5.15 -38.79 -1.77
C VAL A 23 -4.79 -38.39 -0.34
N SER A 24 -4.31 -39.39 0.38
CA SER A 24 -3.90 -39.49 1.77
C SER A 24 -2.75 -38.57 2.18
N SER A 25 -2.65 -38.41 3.50
CA SER A 25 -1.57 -37.85 4.31
C SER A 25 -0.15 -38.12 3.81
N ASP A 26 0.68 -37.08 3.79
CA ASP A 26 1.97 -37.05 4.47
C ASP A 26 2.44 -35.59 4.64
N GLY A 27 2.97 -35.29 5.82
CA GLY A 27 3.44 -33.96 6.19
C GLY A 27 4.75 -33.61 5.49
N VAL A 28 4.80 -32.42 4.87
CA VAL A 28 6.05 -31.76 4.51
C VAL A 28 5.91 -30.26 4.80
N SER A 29 6.72 -29.80 5.74
CA SER A 29 7.08 -28.39 5.92
C SER A 29 7.73 -27.88 4.64
N ALA A 30 7.11 -26.88 4.00
CA ALA A 30 7.71 -26.15 2.89
C ALA A 30 7.80 -24.68 3.26
N ALA A 31 9.01 -24.27 3.64
CA ALA A 31 9.43 -22.87 3.65
C ALA A 31 9.29 -22.32 2.23
N GLU A 32 8.37 -21.38 2.05
CA GLU A 32 8.17 -20.70 0.78
C GLU A 32 9.31 -19.69 0.60
N GLN A 33 10.32 -20.08 -0.19
CA GLN A 33 11.39 -19.19 -0.63
C GLN A 33 10.79 -18.13 -1.56
N VAL A 34 10.81 -16.88 -1.12
CA VAL A 34 10.37 -15.72 -1.92
C VAL A 34 11.45 -15.39 -2.94
N GLY A 35 11.24 -15.85 -4.17
CA GLY A 35 11.94 -15.41 -5.38
C GLY A 35 11.49 -14.01 -5.86
N PRO A 36 12.10 -13.46 -6.93
CA PRO A 36 12.03 -12.05 -7.27
C PRO A 36 10.60 -11.60 -7.62
N SER A 37 10.32 -10.32 -7.35
CA SER A 37 9.05 -9.62 -7.53
C SER A 37 8.11 -10.24 -8.58
N ARG A 38 6.99 -10.85 -8.14
CA ARG A 38 5.87 -11.23 -9.03
C ARG A 38 5.46 -10.01 -9.85
N GLN A 39 5.65 -10.08 -11.16
CA GLN A 39 5.10 -9.10 -12.10
C GLN A 39 3.62 -9.45 -12.37
N SER A 40 2.83 -8.47 -12.80
CA SER A 40 1.39 -8.62 -13.08
C SER A 40 1.04 -9.71 -14.12
N ASN A 41 2.03 -10.19 -14.88
CA ASN A 41 1.85 -11.18 -15.93
C ASN A 41 1.70 -12.64 -15.45
N ASP A 42 1.93 -12.94 -14.16
CA ASP A 42 1.92 -14.31 -13.62
C ASP A 42 0.58 -14.75 -12.98
N LEU A 43 -0.48 -13.95 -13.12
CA LEU A 43 -1.79 -14.27 -12.54
C LEU A 43 -2.54 -15.28 -13.43
N PRO A 44 -3.19 -16.33 -12.87
CA PRO A 44 -4.00 -17.26 -13.65
C PRO A 44 -5.08 -16.52 -14.44
N LYS A 45 -5.11 -16.72 -15.75
CA LYS A 45 -6.06 -16.07 -16.66
C LYS A 45 -7.08 -17.08 -17.16
N ALA A 46 -8.34 -16.69 -17.10
CA ALA A 46 -9.41 -17.49 -17.69
C ALA A 46 -9.28 -17.51 -19.22
N PRO A 47 -9.75 -18.58 -19.88
CA PRO A 47 -9.85 -18.64 -21.33
C PRO A 47 -10.61 -17.43 -21.90
N ILE A 48 -10.27 -17.01 -23.13
CA ILE A 48 -10.90 -15.87 -23.80
C ILE A 48 -12.44 -16.01 -23.84
N ALA A 49 -12.95 -17.21 -24.11
CA ALA A 49 -14.40 -17.46 -24.16
C ALA A 49 -15.09 -17.15 -22.83
N GLU A 50 -14.49 -17.56 -21.70
CA GLU A 50 -15.03 -17.28 -20.37
C GLU A 50 -14.96 -15.78 -20.02
N ARG A 51 -13.89 -15.10 -20.45
CA ARG A 51 -13.77 -13.64 -20.33
C ARG A 51 -14.90 -12.93 -21.08
N ILE A 52 -15.18 -13.31 -22.34
CA ILE A 52 -16.26 -12.73 -23.17
C ILE A 52 -17.64 -12.95 -22.54
N GLU A 53 -17.92 -14.14 -22.00
CA GLU A 53 -19.19 -14.38 -21.28
C GLU A 53 -19.32 -13.43 -20.08
N PHE A 54 -18.22 -13.19 -19.37
CA PHE A 54 -18.20 -12.33 -18.19
C PHE A 54 -18.34 -10.83 -18.52
N GLU A 55 -17.92 -10.38 -19.71
CA GLU A 55 -18.08 -8.99 -20.17
C GLU A 55 -19.55 -8.53 -20.19
N GLN A 56 -20.47 -9.44 -20.53
CA GLN A 56 -21.90 -9.17 -20.52
C GLN A 56 -22.43 -8.95 -19.09
N ILE A 57 -21.92 -9.73 -18.13
CA ILE A 57 -22.26 -9.60 -16.71
C ILE A 57 -21.76 -8.27 -16.18
N LEU A 58 -20.49 -7.92 -16.46
CA LEU A 58 -19.90 -6.65 -16.05
C LEU A 58 -20.63 -5.45 -16.65
N THR A 59 -20.99 -5.53 -17.94
CA THR A 59 -21.79 -4.49 -18.62
C THR A 59 -23.14 -4.32 -17.93
N ALA A 60 -23.83 -5.41 -17.59
CA ALA A 60 -25.11 -5.36 -16.90
C ALA A 60 -25.00 -4.77 -15.49
N LEU A 61 -23.93 -5.07 -14.74
CA LEU A 61 -23.68 -4.50 -13.41
C LEU A 61 -23.48 -2.99 -13.48
N VAL A 62 -22.68 -2.50 -14.43
CA VAL A 62 -22.49 -1.06 -14.61
C VAL A 62 -23.76 -0.39 -15.09
N GLN A 63 -24.49 -0.98 -16.03
CA GLN A 63 -25.79 -0.46 -16.49
C GLN A 63 -26.78 -0.35 -15.33
N GLN A 64 -26.85 -1.37 -14.45
CA GLN A 64 -27.70 -1.35 -13.26
C GLN A 64 -27.33 -0.19 -12.33
N TYR A 65 -26.03 -0.02 -12.05
CA TYR A 65 -25.54 1.10 -11.24
C TYR A 65 -25.93 2.46 -11.84
N LEU A 66 -25.70 2.66 -13.15
CA LEU A 66 -26.04 3.90 -13.85
C LEU A 66 -27.55 4.20 -13.80
N THR A 67 -28.39 3.17 -13.87
CA THR A 67 -29.86 3.31 -13.84
C THR A 67 -30.39 3.73 -12.46
N GLN A 68 -29.64 3.43 -11.39
CA GLN A 68 -30.01 3.74 -10.01
C GLN A 68 -29.52 5.12 -9.54
N LYS A 69 -28.64 5.77 -10.32
CA LYS A 69 -28.04 7.05 -9.97
C LYS A 69 -28.68 8.15 -10.79
N GLU A 70 -28.98 9.28 -10.14
CA GLU A 70 -29.32 10.50 -10.86
C GLU A 70 -28.13 10.95 -11.72
N PRO A 71 -28.35 11.30 -12.99
CA PRO A 71 -27.32 11.88 -13.84
C PRO A 71 -26.78 13.17 -13.21
N LEU A 72 -25.48 13.39 -13.34
CA LEU A 72 -24.88 14.69 -13.05
C LEU A 72 -25.43 15.75 -14.03
N GLU A 73 -25.39 17.00 -13.61
CA GLU A 73 -25.86 18.11 -14.44
C GLU A 73 -25.18 18.12 -15.82
N GLY A 74 -26.01 18.13 -16.87
CA GLY A 74 -25.57 18.11 -18.27
C GLY A 74 -25.26 16.73 -18.86
N GLN A 75 -25.33 15.64 -18.08
CA GLN A 75 -25.25 14.28 -18.62
C GLN A 75 -26.54 13.87 -19.36
N GLN A 76 -26.41 12.94 -20.31
CA GLN A 76 -27.57 12.31 -20.94
C GLN A 76 -28.32 11.42 -19.93
N ALA A 77 -29.65 11.39 -20.05
CA ALA A 77 -30.51 10.62 -19.17
C ALA A 77 -30.31 9.09 -19.27
N MET A 78 -29.82 8.61 -20.41
CA MET A 78 -29.56 7.20 -20.65
C MET A 78 -28.15 7.01 -21.19
N ILE A 79 -27.36 6.24 -20.44
CA ILE A 79 -25.99 5.87 -20.79
C ILE A 79 -25.96 4.36 -21.01
N VAL A 80 -25.36 3.95 -22.12
CA VAL A 80 -25.19 2.54 -22.47
C VAL A 80 -23.69 2.23 -22.42
N PRO A 81 -23.18 1.61 -21.34
CA PRO A 81 -21.78 1.28 -21.22
C PRO A 81 -21.43 0.08 -22.09
N LYS A 82 -20.18 0.00 -22.52
CA LYS A 82 -19.59 -1.21 -23.11
C LYS A 82 -18.38 -1.63 -22.30
N VAL A 83 -18.36 -2.85 -21.79
CA VAL A 83 -17.23 -3.40 -21.02
C VAL A 83 -16.56 -4.53 -21.81
N TRP A 84 -15.23 -4.57 -21.84
CA TRP A 84 -14.46 -5.65 -22.46
C TRP A 84 -13.11 -5.88 -21.77
N TYR A 85 -12.58 -7.10 -21.84
CA TYR A 85 -11.20 -7.36 -21.45
C TYR A 85 -10.22 -6.91 -22.55
N SER A 86 -9.06 -6.44 -22.14
CA SER A 86 -7.86 -6.41 -23.00
C SER A 86 -7.52 -7.81 -23.51
N ASP A 87 -6.76 -7.88 -24.62
CA ASP A 87 -6.28 -9.13 -25.19
C ASP A 87 -5.47 -9.92 -24.14
N GLU A 88 -4.61 -9.19 -23.40
CA GLU A 88 -3.81 -9.72 -22.30
C GLU A 88 -4.66 -10.19 -21.12
N GLY A 89 -5.89 -9.72 -20.96
CA GLY A 89 -6.81 -10.11 -19.89
C GLY A 89 -6.51 -9.51 -18.52
N ASP A 90 -5.49 -8.66 -18.40
CA ASP A 90 -5.10 -8.02 -17.15
C ASP A 90 -5.78 -6.64 -16.95
N THR A 91 -6.45 -6.15 -17.97
CA THR A 91 -7.15 -4.86 -17.97
C THR A 91 -8.60 -5.08 -18.37
N ILE A 92 -9.53 -4.54 -17.59
CA ILE A 92 -10.92 -4.35 -18.00
C ILE A 92 -11.06 -2.93 -18.55
N ASN A 93 -11.58 -2.81 -19.76
CA ASN A 93 -11.92 -1.55 -20.38
C ASN A 93 -13.42 -1.31 -20.27
N ILE A 94 -13.81 -0.05 -20.10
CA ILE A 94 -15.19 0.39 -20.21
C ILE A 94 -15.27 1.67 -21.04
N ASP A 95 -16.20 1.73 -21.97
CA ASP A 95 -16.60 2.95 -22.67
C ASP A 95 -17.97 3.40 -22.15
N LEU A 96 -18.03 4.60 -21.59
CA LEU A 96 -19.25 5.23 -21.06
C LEU A 96 -19.92 6.16 -22.08
N GLY A 97 -19.30 6.39 -23.23
CA GLY A 97 -19.75 7.31 -24.27
C GLY A 97 -19.67 8.79 -23.87
N LYS A 98 -19.66 9.67 -24.88
CA LYS A 98 -19.63 11.12 -24.67
C LYS A 98 -20.81 11.64 -23.84
N GLY A 99 -21.97 10.98 -23.91
CA GLY A 99 -23.17 11.35 -23.16
C GLY A 99 -23.00 11.33 -21.64
N PHE A 100 -22.02 10.59 -21.13
CA PHE A 100 -21.70 10.53 -19.71
C PHE A 100 -20.90 11.76 -19.23
N LEU A 101 -20.35 12.59 -20.13
CA LEU A 101 -19.52 13.71 -19.71
C LEU A 101 -20.37 14.95 -19.41
N PRO A 102 -20.25 15.55 -18.22
CA PRO A 102 -20.83 16.86 -17.93
C PRO A 102 -20.06 17.98 -18.66
N PRO A 103 -20.56 19.23 -18.67
CA PRO A 103 -19.89 20.36 -19.34
C PRO A 103 -18.53 20.72 -18.74
N HIS A 104 -18.32 20.40 -17.46
CA HIS A 104 -17.10 20.72 -16.72
C HIS A 104 -16.65 19.54 -15.87
N TYR A 105 -15.34 19.38 -15.72
CA TYR A 105 -14.79 18.43 -14.77
C TYR A 105 -15.10 18.84 -13.32
N SER A 106 -15.53 17.88 -12.50
CA SER A 106 -15.85 18.08 -11.08
C SER A 106 -15.42 16.86 -10.26
N ILE A 107 -15.32 17.01 -8.94
CA ILE A 107 -15.04 15.86 -8.07
C ILE A 107 -16.16 14.83 -8.14
N SER A 108 -17.41 15.25 -8.34
CA SER A 108 -18.55 14.34 -8.47
C SER A 108 -18.44 13.46 -9.72
N LEU A 109 -17.85 13.98 -10.82
CA LEU A 109 -17.51 13.17 -11.99
C LEU A 109 -16.43 12.15 -11.65
N GLU A 110 -15.33 12.58 -11.00
CA GLU A 110 -14.23 11.69 -10.60
C GLU A 110 -14.73 10.58 -9.64
N GLU A 111 -15.55 10.92 -8.65
CA GLU A 111 -16.17 9.95 -7.74
C GLU A 111 -17.07 8.96 -8.49
N ARG A 112 -17.91 9.44 -9.41
CA ARG A 112 -18.78 8.56 -10.20
C ARG A 112 -17.97 7.59 -11.07
N VAL A 113 -16.90 8.07 -11.70
CA VAL A 113 -15.98 7.27 -12.52
C VAL A 113 -15.26 6.24 -11.65
N ASN A 114 -14.79 6.63 -10.46
CA ASN A 114 -14.14 5.71 -9.52
C ASN A 114 -15.10 4.67 -8.95
N GLU A 115 -16.35 5.03 -8.61
CA GLU A 115 -17.38 4.08 -8.18
C GLU A 115 -17.64 3.01 -9.25
N ILE A 116 -17.67 3.39 -10.54
CA ILE A 116 -17.80 2.44 -11.65
C ILE A 116 -16.55 1.58 -11.79
N ALA A 117 -15.36 2.18 -11.69
CA ALA A 117 -14.10 1.44 -11.71
C ALA A 117 -14.06 0.38 -10.60
N ASP A 118 -14.49 0.75 -9.39
CA ASP A 118 -14.51 -0.11 -8.21
C ASP A 118 -15.50 -1.25 -8.36
N ILE A 119 -16.67 -1.03 -8.99
CA ILE A 119 -17.58 -2.13 -9.35
C ILE A 119 -16.85 -3.16 -10.21
N LEU A 120 -16.18 -2.73 -11.27
CA LEU A 120 -15.46 -3.64 -12.19
C LEU A 120 -14.24 -4.29 -11.52
N TYR A 121 -13.53 -3.54 -10.69
CA TYR A 121 -12.32 -3.98 -10.03
C TYR A 121 -12.60 -4.97 -8.89
N TYR A 122 -13.61 -4.73 -8.07
CA TYR A 122 -13.92 -5.56 -6.90
C TYR A 122 -14.95 -6.67 -7.16
N THR A 123 -15.65 -6.66 -8.31
CA THR A 123 -16.49 -7.80 -8.69
C THR A 123 -15.63 -9.05 -8.80
N GLU A 124 -16.06 -10.12 -8.11
CA GLU A 124 -15.46 -11.45 -8.21
C GLU A 124 -15.58 -11.94 -9.65
N LYS A 125 -14.46 -12.35 -10.23
CA LYS A 125 -14.31 -12.61 -11.65
C LYS A 125 -13.30 -13.73 -11.86
N PRO A 126 -13.35 -14.42 -13.01
CA PRO A 126 -12.50 -15.59 -13.26
C PRO A 126 -11.04 -15.22 -13.58
N THR A 127 -10.71 -13.94 -13.70
CA THR A 127 -9.36 -13.44 -13.96
C THR A 127 -9.06 -12.26 -13.05
N GLU A 128 -7.95 -12.33 -12.31
CA GLU A 128 -7.47 -11.17 -11.56
C GLU A 128 -6.94 -10.11 -12.53
N ILE A 129 -7.31 -8.85 -12.29
CA ILE A 129 -6.94 -7.73 -13.17
C ILE A 129 -5.98 -6.80 -12.44
N TYR A 130 -5.11 -6.18 -13.21
CA TYR A 130 -4.22 -5.12 -12.72
C TYR A 130 -4.92 -3.76 -12.68
N ARG A 131 -5.77 -3.45 -13.68
CA ARG A 131 -6.42 -2.12 -13.78
C ARG A 131 -7.76 -2.12 -14.49
N VAL A 132 -8.48 -1.02 -14.31
CA VAL A 132 -9.65 -0.65 -15.11
C VAL A 132 -9.30 0.59 -15.94
N SER A 133 -9.55 0.55 -17.24
CA SER A 133 -9.38 1.69 -18.15
C SER A 133 -10.76 2.21 -18.58
N ILE A 134 -10.93 3.53 -18.53
CA ILE A 134 -12.22 4.18 -18.75
C ILE A 134 -12.10 5.12 -19.94
N TRP A 135 -13.04 4.96 -20.87
CA TRP A 135 -13.10 5.64 -22.15
C TRP A 135 -14.44 6.35 -22.31
N PHE A 136 -14.44 7.38 -23.15
CA PHE A 136 -15.63 8.13 -23.53
C PHE A 136 -15.64 8.30 -25.04
N ASP A 137 -16.41 7.47 -25.75
CA ASP A 137 -16.45 7.46 -27.22
C ASP A 137 -15.05 7.21 -27.83
N GLY A 138 -14.36 6.20 -27.30
CA GLY A 138 -13.00 5.80 -27.70
C GLY A 138 -11.86 6.74 -27.26
N LYS A 139 -12.16 7.80 -26.49
CA LYS A 139 -11.19 8.80 -26.04
C LYS A 139 -10.99 8.80 -24.54
N ASP A 140 -9.85 9.32 -24.08
CA ASP A 140 -9.60 9.45 -22.65
C ASP A 140 -10.30 10.71 -22.08
N ILE A 141 -10.36 10.82 -20.74
CA ILE A 141 -11.05 11.94 -20.09
C ILE A 141 -10.39 13.30 -20.38
N PHE A 142 -9.09 13.33 -20.67
CA PHE A 142 -8.30 14.52 -20.92
C PHE A 142 -8.38 15.01 -22.37
N ASP A 143 -9.00 14.25 -23.27
CA ASP A 143 -9.41 14.77 -24.59
C ASP A 143 -10.55 15.78 -24.45
N TYR A 144 -11.35 15.66 -23.39
CA TYR A 144 -12.50 16.53 -23.10
C TYR A 144 -12.20 17.59 -22.04
N PHE A 145 -11.33 17.28 -21.09
CA PHE A 145 -10.89 18.20 -20.03
C PHE A 145 -9.35 18.31 -20.02
N PRO A 146 -8.75 18.93 -21.05
CA PRO A 146 -7.29 19.03 -21.16
C PRO A 146 -6.66 19.82 -20.01
N GLU A 147 -7.40 20.75 -19.39
CA GLU A 147 -6.95 21.53 -18.23
C GLU A 147 -6.76 20.69 -16.95
N GLU A 148 -7.34 19.50 -16.91
CA GLU A 148 -7.19 18.54 -15.81
C GLU A 148 -6.01 17.61 -16.00
N ARG A 149 -5.36 17.66 -17.17
CA ARG A 149 -4.20 16.83 -17.48
C ARG A 149 -3.07 17.20 -16.50
N GLY A 150 -2.53 16.17 -15.86
CA GLY A 150 -1.33 16.32 -15.04
C GLY A 150 -0.09 16.67 -15.86
N PRO A 151 1.07 16.85 -15.22
CA PRO A 151 2.32 17.13 -15.92
C PRO A 151 2.66 16.00 -16.91
N THR A 152 3.21 16.38 -18.06
CA THR A 152 3.64 15.45 -19.12
C THR A 152 4.82 14.61 -18.70
N GLU A 153 5.73 15.19 -17.91
CA GLU A 153 6.88 14.51 -17.31
C GLU A 153 6.80 14.62 -15.79
N ARG A 154 7.12 13.51 -15.10
CA ARG A 154 7.26 13.50 -13.65
C ARG A 154 8.74 13.34 -13.32
N ARG A 155 9.20 14.09 -12.33
CA ARG A 155 10.54 13.96 -11.75
C ARG A 155 10.71 12.52 -11.27
N VAL A 156 11.72 11.87 -11.80
CA VAL A 156 12.25 10.60 -11.30
C VAL A 156 13.22 10.94 -10.18
N LEU A 157 13.14 10.23 -9.05
CA LEU A 157 14.16 10.42 -8.03
C LEU A 157 15.46 9.78 -8.50
N GLU A 158 16.51 10.60 -8.62
CA GLU A 158 17.85 10.09 -8.90
C GLU A 158 18.32 9.22 -7.73
N VAL A 159 18.28 7.91 -7.96
CA VAL A 159 18.88 6.93 -7.06
C VAL A 159 20.38 6.98 -7.28
N ASN A 160 21.16 7.30 -6.24
CA ASN A 160 22.61 7.15 -6.30
C ASN A 160 23.00 5.71 -5.92
N PRO A 161 23.38 4.83 -6.86
CA PRO A 161 23.72 3.44 -6.55
C PRO A 161 24.99 3.30 -5.70
N GLN A 162 25.85 4.33 -5.63
CA GLN A 162 27.02 4.35 -4.74
C GLN A 162 26.65 4.60 -3.26
N ALA A 163 25.40 4.98 -2.97
CA ALA A 163 24.89 5.13 -1.60
C ALA A 163 24.69 3.77 -0.89
N ARG A 164 24.65 2.65 -1.62
CA ARG A 164 24.53 1.29 -1.05
C ARG A 164 25.63 0.92 -0.05
N SER A 165 26.75 1.65 -0.07
CA SER A 165 27.95 1.42 0.77
C SER A 165 28.22 2.55 1.77
N ARG A 166 27.43 3.64 1.79
CA ARG A 166 27.73 4.80 2.64
C ARG A 166 26.85 4.85 3.87
N SER A 167 27.46 5.26 4.99
CA SER A 167 26.77 5.49 6.26
C SER A 167 25.55 6.42 6.09
N LYS A 168 24.56 6.31 6.99
CA LYS A 168 23.35 7.15 7.10
C LYS A 168 23.54 8.67 6.89
N ARG A 169 24.76 9.20 7.01
CA ARG A 169 25.06 10.63 6.91
C ARG A 169 25.22 11.16 5.49
N ASP A 170 25.39 10.32 4.48
CA ASP A 170 25.80 10.76 3.13
C ASP A 170 24.67 10.68 2.08
N ILE A 171 23.49 10.18 2.47
CA ILE A 171 22.26 10.29 1.67
C ILE A 171 21.61 11.61 2.11
N GLY A 172 21.73 12.64 1.29
CA GLY A 172 21.27 14.00 1.61
C GLY A 172 19.88 14.06 2.26
N GLU A 173 19.64 15.12 3.02
CA GLU A 173 18.32 15.41 3.60
C GLU A 173 17.27 15.40 2.47
N SER A 174 16.24 14.56 2.62
CA SER A 174 15.14 14.46 1.65
C SER A 174 13.89 15.14 2.18
N LYS A 175 13.10 15.78 1.32
CA LYS A 175 11.86 16.45 1.67
C LYS A 175 10.67 15.59 1.29
N VAL A 176 9.75 15.35 2.23
CA VAL A 176 8.53 14.58 1.99
C VAL A 176 7.32 15.41 2.43
N LEU A 177 6.28 15.46 1.60
CA LEU A 177 4.98 15.97 2.03
C LEU A 177 4.11 14.77 2.46
N VAL A 178 3.66 14.79 3.72
CA VAL A 178 2.68 13.81 4.24
C VAL A 178 1.31 14.48 4.29
N ALA A 179 0.38 13.99 3.49
CA ALA A 179 -0.96 14.55 3.32
C ALA A 179 -2.01 13.64 3.99
N ALA A 180 -2.49 14.02 5.18
CA ALA A 180 -3.65 13.37 5.79
C ALA A 180 -4.91 13.69 4.98
N GLY A 181 -5.58 12.67 4.44
CA GLY A 181 -6.76 12.82 3.59
C GLY A 181 -7.88 13.66 4.22
N HIS A 182 -8.61 14.37 3.37
CA HIS A 182 -9.82 15.11 3.74
C HIS A 182 -9.62 16.18 4.84
N GLY A 183 -10.72 16.61 5.46
CA GLY A 183 -10.79 17.67 6.48
C GLY A 183 -12.04 18.52 6.32
N ILE A 184 -12.38 19.30 7.35
CA ILE A 184 -13.56 20.18 7.34
C ILE A 184 -13.42 21.23 6.22
N TYR A 185 -14.48 21.36 5.42
CA TYR A 185 -14.60 22.33 4.34
C TYR A 185 -15.95 23.05 4.38
N TYR A 186 -16.00 24.23 3.79
CA TYR A 186 -17.24 24.96 3.61
C TYR A 186 -17.99 24.44 2.38
N ASN A 187 -19.23 23.99 2.60
CA ASN A 187 -20.12 23.56 1.54
C ASN A 187 -21.08 24.70 1.18
N SER A 188 -21.02 25.19 -0.07
CA SER A 188 -21.80 26.37 -0.48
C SER A 188 -23.30 26.08 -0.68
N LYS A 189 -23.70 24.82 -0.91
CA LYS A 189 -25.13 24.44 -0.99
C LYS A 189 -25.79 24.48 0.38
N TYR A 190 -25.12 23.93 1.39
CA TYR A 190 -25.65 23.89 2.76
C TYR A 190 -25.27 25.10 3.61
N LYS A 191 -24.32 25.91 3.11
CA LYS A 191 -23.80 27.12 3.76
C LYS A 191 -23.19 26.86 5.14
N ASP A 192 -22.51 25.73 5.29
CA ASP A 192 -21.92 25.30 6.56
C ASP A 192 -20.54 24.66 6.40
N TRP A 193 -19.86 24.46 7.52
CA TRP A 193 -18.58 23.78 7.62
C TRP A 193 -18.80 22.33 8.04
N ARG A 194 -18.35 21.39 7.23
CA ARG A 194 -18.59 19.95 7.45
C ARG A 194 -17.42 19.09 7.01
N ALA A 195 -17.35 17.87 7.55
CA ALA A 195 -16.45 16.85 7.05
C ALA A 195 -16.76 16.49 5.59
N GLN A 196 -15.75 16.05 4.84
CA GLN A 196 -15.91 15.57 3.46
C GLN A 196 -16.47 14.15 3.41
N ARG A 197 -16.28 13.35 4.47
CA ARG A 197 -16.70 11.96 4.52
C ARG A 197 -17.71 11.73 5.64
N ASP A 198 -18.64 10.83 5.39
CA ASP A 198 -19.66 10.45 6.37
C ASP A 198 -19.10 9.49 7.42
N ARG A 199 -19.77 9.45 8.58
CA ARG A 199 -19.40 8.54 9.66
C ARG A 199 -19.84 7.11 9.36
N THR A 200 -18.90 6.18 9.38
CA THR A 200 -19.17 4.73 9.23
C THR A 200 -18.35 3.92 10.23
N ASN A 201 -18.96 2.93 10.89
CA ASN A 201 -18.31 2.09 11.91
C ASN A 201 -17.49 2.87 12.96
N GLY A 202 -17.99 4.05 13.35
CA GLY A 202 -17.33 4.91 14.33
C GLY A 202 -16.17 5.75 13.80
N ILE A 203 -15.87 5.69 12.50
CA ILE A 203 -14.81 6.45 11.82
C ILE A 203 -15.43 7.57 11.00
N VAL A 204 -14.85 8.76 11.09
CA VAL A 204 -14.92 9.81 10.07
C VAL A 204 -13.52 9.95 9.52
N GLU A 205 -13.33 9.69 8.23
CA GLU A 205 -12.01 9.62 7.61
C GLU A 205 -11.19 10.90 7.84
N ASP A 206 -11.83 12.06 7.71
CA ASP A 206 -11.28 13.40 7.95
C ASP A 206 -10.53 13.56 9.29
N PHE A 207 -10.94 12.81 10.31
CA PHE A 207 -10.46 12.94 11.68
C PHE A 207 -9.50 11.82 12.09
N ILE A 208 -9.44 10.70 11.35
CA ILE A 208 -8.55 9.58 11.66
C ILE A 208 -7.22 9.65 10.90
N THR A 209 -7.21 10.15 9.67
CA THR A 209 -6.01 10.27 8.82
C THR A 209 -4.90 11.14 9.43
N PRO A 210 -5.17 12.20 10.23
CA PRO A 210 -4.10 12.98 10.87
C PRO A 210 -3.23 12.17 11.84
N ALA A 211 -3.79 11.13 12.46
CA ALA A 211 -3.08 10.28 13.42
C ALA A 211 -2.04 9.38 12.72
N PHE A 212 -2.40 8.79 11.57
CA PHE A 212 -1.44 8.07 10.72
C PHE A 212 -0.32 9.00 10.27
N ALA A 213 -0.70 10.17 9.77
CA ALA A 213 0.24 11.12 9.24
C ALA A 213 1.25 11.59 10.31
N ARG A 214 0.81 11.80 11.56
CA ARG A 214 1.70 12.15 12.68
C ARG A 214 2.76 11.08 12.89
N ARG A 215 2.36 9.80 12.96
CA ARG A 215 3.31 8.69 13.15
C ARG A 215 4.26 8.53 11.97
N LEU A 216 3.78 8.65 10.74
CA LEU A 216 4.65 8.60 9.57
C LEU A 216 5.69 9.71 9.59
N GLN A 217 5.27 10.94 9.95
CA GLN A 217 6.20 12.07 10.10
C GLN A 217 7.31 11.76 11.11
N ASP A 218 6.95 11.23 12.28
CA ASP A 218 7.93 10.91 13.33
C ASP A 218 8.92 9.85 12.82
N TYR A 219 8.43 8.80 12.17
CA TYR A 219 9.30 7.79 11.58
C TYR A 219 10.20 8.31 10.46
N LEU A 220 9.66 9.11 9.52
CA LEU A 220 10.45 9.68 8.42
C LEU A 220 11.58 10.59 8.94
N ARG A 221 11.32 11.37 9.99
CA ARG A 221 12.35 12.21 10.64
C ARG A 221 13.41 11.34 11.31
N ASP A 222 12.98 10.40 12.16
CA ASP A 222 13.89 9.64 13.02
C ASP A 222 14.71 8.58 12.27
N ARG A 223 14.14 8.02 11.19
CA ARG A 223 14.69 6.82 10.54
C ARG A 223 15.17 7.07 9.11
N SER A 224 14.57 8.03 8.39
CA SER A 224 14.89 8.35 7.00
C SER A 224 15.69 9.66 6.82
N ASN A 225 15.93 10.42 7.90
CA ASN A 225 16.58 11.73 7.87
C ASN A 225 15.88 12.68 6.86
N SER A 226 14.55 12.73 6.95
CA SER A 226 13.73 13.54 6.05
C SER A 226 13.21 14.82 6.72
N THR A 227 13.28 15.95 6.00
CA THR A 227 12.40 17.09 6.28
C THR A 227 10.98 16.68 5.93
N VAL A 228 10.04 16.81 6.86
CA VAL A 228 8.64 16.45 6.62
C VAL A 228 7.75 17.68 6.70
N HIS A 229 7.05 17.94 5.61
CA HIS A 229 6.00 18.94 5.49
C HIS A 229 4.62 18.29 5.68
N ARG A 230 3.62 19.11 6.03
CA ARG A 230 2.23 18.67 6.23
C ARG A 230 1.30 19.50 5.36
N ALA A 231 0.36 18.83 4.70
CA ALA A 231 -0.67 19.52 3.93
C ALA A 231 -1.75 20.16 4.83
N ARG A 232 -1.92 19.66 6.06
CA ARG A 232 -2.87 20.14 7.06
C ARG A 232 -2.13 20.68 8.29
N SER A 233 -2.72 21.69 8.91
CA SER A 233 -2.24 22.23 10.18
C SER A 233 -2.36 21.20 11.31
N THR A 234 -1.51 21.31 12.33
CA THR A 234 -1.65 20.59 13.60
C THR A 234 -2.12 21.51 14.73
N ASP A 235 -2.38 22.78 14.44
CA ASP A 235 -2.82 23.77 15.42
C ASP A 235 -4.22 23.42 15.94
N ILE A 236 -4.41 23.58 17.24
CA ILE A 236 -5.68 23.34 17.94
C ILE A 236 -6.48 24.62 18.14
N SER A 237 -5.91 25.78 17.82
CA SER A 237 -6.61 27.06 17.84
C SER A 237 -7.77 27.08 16.82
N ALA A 238 -8.76 27.92 17.07
CA ALA A 238 -9.94 28.02 16.24
C ALA A 238 -9.63 28.71 14.90
N HIS A 239 -10.09 28.10 13.80
CA HIS A 239 -10.09 28.70 12.47
C HIS A 239 -11.08 29.87 12.44
N PRO A 240 -10.66 31.08 12.00
CA PRO A 240 -11.47 32.29 12.10
C PRO A 240 -12.87 32.19 11.51
N ASP A 241 -13.02 31.54 10.34
CA ASP A 241 -14.31 31.52 9.64
C ASP A 241 -15.21 30.34 10.04
N SER A 242 -14.64 29.27 10.59
CA SER A 242 -15.38 28.02 10.88
C SER A 242 -15.59 27.78 12.37
N ALA A 243 -14.82 28.48 13.22
CA ALA A 243 -14.67 28.24 14.65
C ALA A 243 -14.20 26.81 15.03
N GLN A 244 -13.91 25.95 14.05
CA GLN A 244 -13.36 24.62 14.27
C GLN A 244 -11.84 24.69 14.45
N PRO A 245 -11.22 23.78 15.21
CA PRO A 245 -9.77 23.72 15.31
C PRO A 245 -9.09 23.61 13.94
N TRP A 246 -7.99 24.35 13.72
CA TRP A 246 -7.19 24.28 12.49
C TRP A 246 -6.78 22.86 12.10
N SER A 247 -6.53 22.00 13.09
CA SER A 247 -6.19 20.58 12.92
C SER A 247 -7.30 19.74 12.29
N LEU A 248 -8.56 20.18 12.37
CA LEU A 248 -9.68 19.52 11.71
C LEU A 248 -9.92 20.04 10.29
N MET A 249 -9.38 21.21 9.94
CA MET A 249 -9.61 21.84 8.64
C MET A 249 -8.93 21.07 7.51
N ALA A 250 -9.54 21.15 6.32
CA ALA A 250 -8.98 20.64 5.08
C ALA A 250 -7.67 21.36 4.71
N ALA A 251 -6.83 20.71 3.92
CA ALA A 251 -5.49 21.19 3.54
C ALA A 251 -5.52 22.57 2.90
N ARG A 252 -6.49 22.86 2.01
CA ARG A 252 -6.56 24.16 1.34
C ARG A 252 -6.57 25.36 2.27
N TYR A 253 -7.21 25.28 3.43
CA TYR A 253 -7.27 26.41 4.36
C TYR A 253 -5.92 26.64 5.03
N HIS A 254 -5.23 25.56 5.41
CA HIS A 254 -3.88 25.66 5.93
C HIS A 254 -2.94 26.25 4.87
N ILE A 255 -3.02 25.77 3.64
CA ILE A 255 -2.20 26.25 2.51
C ILE A 255 -2.52 27.72 2.20
N LYS A 256 -3.80 28.12 2.17
CA LYS A 256 -4.21 29.53 2.06
C LYS A 256 -3.62 30.40 3.16
N ASN A 257 -3.57 29.90 4.39
CA ASN A 257 -3.04 30.65 5.52
C ASN A 257 -1.52 30.85 5.45
N VAL A 258 -0.77 29.85 4.96
CA VAL A 258 0.69 29.93 4.87
C VAL A 258 1.20 30.50 3.54
N LEU A 259 0.38 30.47 2.49
CA LEU A 259 0.67 31.00 1.15
C LEU A 259 -0.53 31.82 0.60
N PRO A 260 -0.92 32.93 1.27
CA PRO A 260 -2.11 33.70 0.89
C PRO A 260 -2.04 34.29 -0.52
N GLU A 261 -0.84 34.68 -0.96
CA GLU A 261 -0.59 35.27 -2.29
C GLU A 261 -0.54 34.23 -3.42
N HIS A 262 -0.56 32.93 -3.10
CA HIS A 262 -0.47 31.83 -4.07
C HIS A 262 -1.81 31.14 -4.32
N ALA A 263 -2.80 31.91 -4.76
CA ALA A 263 -4.16 31.41 -5.02
C ALA A 263 -4.18 30.29 -6.08
N GLU A 264 -3.20 30.23 -6.98
CA GLU A 264 -3.02 29.15 -7.94
C GLU A 264 -2.79 27.78 -7.29
N ILE A 265 -2.39 27.72 -6.01
CA ILE A 265 -2.21 26.48 -5.27
C ILE A 265 -3.49 26.07 -4.53
N TRP A 266 -4.05 26.96 -3.71
CA TRP A 266 -5.21 26.64 -2.83
C TRP A 266 -6.58 26.96 -3.43
N ASN A 267 -6.60 27.61 -4.60
CA ASN A 267 -7.80 27.96 -5.39
C ASN A 267 -7.54 27.83 -6.91
N SER A 268 -6.77 26.82 -7.30
CA SER A 268 -6.27 26.58 -8.66
C SER A 268 -7.31 26.57 -9.79
N ALA A 269 -8.57 26.18 -9.51
CA ALA A 269 -9.63 26.20 -10.54
C ALA A 269 -10.41 27.53 -10.60
N GLY A 270 -10.02 28.53 -9.81
CA GLY A 270 -10.69 29.83 -9.70
C GLY A 270 -12.13 29.76 -9.19
N SER A 271 -12.82 30.91 -9.18
CA SER A 271 -14.25 31.00 -8.86
C SER A 271 -15.17 30.43 -9.95
N ALA A 272 -14.61 30.06 -11.11
CA ALA A 272 -15.35 29.56 -12.26
C ALA A 272 -15.98 28.16 -12.03
N ARG A 273 -15.50 27.40 -11.05
CA ARG A 273 -16.11 26.12 -10.62
C ARG A 273 -16.99 26.31 -9.38
N ALA A 274 -18.00 27.16 -9.49
CA ALA A 274 -18.97 27.43 -8.42
C ALA A 274 -19.94 26.25 -8.20
N THR A 275 -19.41 25.06 -7.91
CA THR A 275 -20.19 23.91 -7.47
C THR A 275 -20.39 23.97 -5.97
N SER A 276 -21.40 23.24 -5.48
CA SER A 276 -21.65 23.10 -4.04
C SER A 276 -20.46 22.56 -3.23
N THR A 277 -19.57 21.83 -3.92
CA THR A 277 -18.38 21.16 -3.40
C THR A 277 -17.08 21.79 -3.93
N GLY A 278 -17.13 23.00 -4.50
CA GLY A 278 -15.95 23.62 -5.11
C GLY A 278 -14.76 23.75 -4.16
N GLU A 279 -15.02 24.04 -2.88
CA GLU A 279 -13.96 24.11 -1.87
C GLU A 279 -13.34 22.72 -1.57
N ARG A 280 -14.12 21.64 -1.64
CA ARG A 280 -13.62 20.27 -1.55
C ARG A 280 -12.75 19.90 -2.75
N GLU A 281 -13.12 20.33 -3.96
CA GLU A 281 -12.30 20.15 -5.16
C GLU A 281 -10.95 20.85 -5.04
N GLN A 282 -10.94 22.09 -4.53
CA GLN A 282 -9.70 22.82 -4.30
C GLN A 282 -8.83 22.15 -3.22
N ASP A 283 -9.41 21.52 -2.20
CA ASP A 283 -8.66 20.77 -1.20
C ASP A 283 -7.82 19.66 -1.83
N ILE A 284 -8.44 18.85 -2.68
CA ILE A 284 -7.79 17.74 -3.38
C ILE A 284 -6.64 18.24 -4.26
N ARG A 285 -6.87 19.30 -5.05
CA ARG A 285 -5.86 19.87 -5.96
C ARG A 285 -4.72 20.56 -5.23
N SER A 286 -5.01 21.18 -4.09
CA SER A 286 -4.02 21.97 -3.34
C SER A 286 -2.87 21.13 -2.80
N ARG A 287 -3.10 19.84 -2.51
CA ARG A 287 -2.09 18.93 -1.92
C ARG A 287 -0.91 18.68 -2.87
N PRO A 288 -1.11 18.16 -4.10
CA PRO A 288 -0.02 17.99 -5.05
C PRO A 288 0.58 19.33 -5.50
N LEU A 289 -0.22 20.39 -5.68
CA LEU A 289 0.31 21.70 -6.07
C LEU A 289 1.21 22.31 -4.98
N TYR A 290 0.85 22.12 -3.71
CA TYR A 290 1.70 22.52 -2.59
C TYR A 290 2.98 21.68 -2.51
N ALA A 291 2.89 20.38 -2.78
CA ALA A 291 4.07 19.51 -2.88
C ALA A 291 5.03 19.97 -3.98
N ASN A 292 4.50 20.35 -5.15
CA ASN A 292 5.28 20.87 -6.27
C ASN A 292 5.97 22.17 -5.87
N HIS A 293 5.24 23.12 -5.27
CA HIS A 293 5.77 24.39 -4.77
C HIS A 293 6.92 24.21 -3.77
N LEU A 294 6.78 23.24 -2.85
CA LEU A 294 7.82 22.93 -1.86
C LEU A 294 9.04 22.21 -2.45
N GLY A 295 8.94 21.70 -3.68
CA GLY A 295 9.99 20.91 -4.32
C GLY A 295 10.29 19.63 -3.53
N VAL A 296 9.27 18.93 -3.04
CA VAL A 296 9.48 17.67 -2.29
C VAL A 296 9.89 16.51 -3.20
N ASP A 297 10.57 15.54 -2.61
CA ASP A 297 11.07 14.32 -3.23
C ASP A 297 9.97 13.26 -3.38
N ALA A 298 9.02 13.23 -2.44
CA ALA A 298 7.85 12.36 -2.51
C ALA A 298 6.62 12.96 -1.82
N LEU A 299 5.46 12.53 -2.29
CA LEU A 299 4.15 12.88 -1.73
C LEU A 299 3.42 11.61 -1.29
N ILE A 300 3.03 11.56 -0.02
CA ILE A 300 2.33 10.40 0.55
C ILE A 300 0.99 10.87 1.12
N HIS A 301 -0.09 10.48 0.45
CA HIS A 301 -1.46 10.67 0.93
C HIS A 301 -1.88 9.49 1.81
N LEU A 302 -2.55 9.79 2.92
CA LEU A 302 -3.01 8.79 3.90
C LEU A 302 -4.52 8.85 4.03
N HIS A 303 -5.18 7.73 3.71
CA HIS A 303 -6.63 7.60 3.59
C HIS A 303 -7.15 6.32 4.27
N THR A 304 -8.47 6.18 4.29
CA THR A 304 -9.14 4.91 4.58
C THR A 304 -10.24 4.67 3.55
N ASN A 305 -10.37 3.44 3.07
CA ASN A 305 -11.21 3.15 1.93
C ASN A 305 -12.66 2.81 2.33
N ALA A 306 -13.57 2.88 1.38
CA ALA A 306 -14.97 2.53 1.52
C ALA A 306 -15.44 1.69 0.32
N ALA A 307 -15.96 0.50 0.60
CA ALA A 307 -16.60 -0.36 -0.40
C ALA A 307 -17.67 -1.22 0.29
N SER A 308 -18.02 -2.38 -0.28
CA SER A 308 -18.88 -3.35 0.38
C SER A 308 -18.35 -3.73 1.78
N ALA A 309 -19.25 -4.05 2.70
CA ALA A 309 -18.89 -4.37 4.08
C ALA A 309 -17.99 -5.62 4.23
N SER A 310 -17.87 -6.45 3.19
CA SER A 310 -16.99 -7.63 3.17
C SER A 310 -15.57 -7.32 2.72
N ARG A 311 -15.34 -6.20 2.02
CA ARG A 311 -14.02 -5.83 1.49
C ARG A 311 -13.08 -5.43 2.62
N ARG A 312 -11.82 -5.80 2.51
CA ARG A 312 -10.82 -5.63 3.57
C ARG A 312 -9.41 -5.41 3.01
N GLY A 313 -8.57 -4.80 3.82
CA GLY A 313 -7.13 -4.72 3.65
C GLY A 313 -6.58 -3.36 3.25
N VAL A 314 -5.27 -3.25 3.32
CA VAL A 314 -4.51 -2.09 2.85
C VAL A 314 -4.38 -2.13 1.33
N GLU A 315 -4.63 -0.99 0.68
CA GLU A 315 -4.43 -0.78 -0.76
C GLU A 315 -3.58 0.49 -0.96
N VAL A 316 -2.78 0.53 -2.03
CA VAL A 316 -2.03 1.73 -2.40
C VAL A 316 -2.29 2.05 -3.87
N PHE A 317 -2.67 3.29 -4.14
CA PHE A 317 -2.89 3.80 -5.49
C PHE A 317 -1.77 4.72 -5.95
N HIS A 318 -1.43 4.64 -7.22
CA HIS A 318 -0.49 5.54 -7.89
C HIS A 318 -1.09 6.09 -9.17
N GLN A 319 -0.55 7.20 -9.67
CA GLN A 319 -0.96 7.75 -10.97
C GLN A 319 -0.55 6.80 -12.11
N PRO A 320 -1.43 6.49 -13.07
CA PRO A 320 -1.09 5.69 -14.24
C PRO A 320 0.16 6.21 -14.96
N ASN A 321 0.95 5.28 -15.51
CA ASN A 321 2.19 5.56 -16.25
C ASN A 321 3.30 6.27 -15.43
N SER A 322 3.26 6.18 -14.10
CA SER A 322 4.32 6.67 -13.22
C SER A 322 5.08 5.50 -12.59
N SER A 323 6.22 5.11 -13.18
CA SER A 323 7.03 3.97 -12.72
C SER A 323 7.54 4.14 -11.29
N ASP A 324 7.96 5.35 -10.93
CA ASP A 324 8.48 5.63 -9.59
C ASP A 324 7.38 5.65 -8.54
N SER A 325 6.19 6.18 -8.87
CA SER A 325 5.05 6.12 -7.97
C SER A 325 4.58 4.68 -7.77
N LYS A 326 4.59 3.87 -8.84
CA LYS A 326 4.34 2.43 -8.75
C LYS A 326 5.37 1.75 -7.84
N ARG A 327 6.67 2.02 -8.04
CA ARG A 327 7.75 1.45 -7.22
C ARG A 327 7.58 1.81 -5.76
N LEU A 328 7.34 3.09 -5.44
CA LEU A 328 7.07 3.54 -4.07
C LEU A 328 5.83 2.84 -3.48
N GLY A 329 4.77 2.71 -4.26
CA GLY A 329 3.54 2.05 -3.82
C GLY A 329 3.68 0.54 -3.57
N ASP A 330 4.43 -0.16 -4.42
CA ASP A 330 4.72 -1.59 -4.24
C ASP A 330 5.59 -1.82 -3.01
N LEU A 331 6.60 -0.97 -2.78
CA LEU A 331 7.41 -1.00 -1.56
C LEU A 331 6.57 -0.72 -0.32
N ALA A 332 5.63 0.23 -0.40
CA ALA A 332 4.71 0.56 0.68
C ALA A 332 3.91 -0.67 1.12
N LEU A 333 3.29 -1.36 0.18
CA LEU A 333 2.54 -2.59 0.45
C LEU A 333 3.43 -3.72 1.00
N CYS A 334 4.62 -3.90 0.42
CA CYS A 334 5.59 -4.90 0.87
C CYS A 334 5.97 -4.72 2.35
N TYR A 335 6.43 -3.52 2.73
CA TYR A 335 6.96 -3.28 4.06
C TYR A 335 5.88 -3.00 5.11
N MET A 336 4.70 -2.51 4.72
CA MET A 336 3.53 -2.52 5.61
C MET A 336 3.14 -3.96 5.98
N ARG A 337 3.12 -4.89 5.02
CA ARG A 337 2.85 -6.31 5.29
C ARG A 337 3.89 -6.92 6.22
N GLU A 338 5.18 -6.71 5.95
CA GLU A 338 6.26 -7.19 6.82
C GLU A 338 6.13 -6.64 8.25
N SER A 339 5.86 -5.34 8.38
CA SER A 339 5.73 -4.68 9.68
C SER A 339 4.48 -5.13 10.45
N LEU A 340 3.33 -5.30 9.80
CA LEU A 340 2.10 -5.77 10.45
C LEU A 340 2.26 -7.21 10.98
N ARG A 341 3.00 -8.05 10.27
CA ARG A 341 3.29 -9.45 10.65
C ARG A 341 4.10 -9.59 11.93
N THR A 342 4.75 -8.54 12.41
CA THR A 342 5.46 -8.61 13.71
C THR A 342 4.49 -8.65 14.90
N ASN A 343 3.19 -8.42 14.68
CA ASN A 343 2.16 -8.51 15.71
C ASN A 343 1.11 -9.55 15.32
N SER A 344 0.87 -10.53 16.19
CA SER A 344 -0.05 -11.63 15.93
C SER A 344 -1.50 -11.19 15.69
N ALA A 345 -1.93 -10.04 16.22
CA ALA A 345 -3.27 -9.50 15.97
C ALA A 345 -3.47 -9.03 14.52
N TYR A 346 -2.37 -8.76 13.79
CA TYR A 346 -2.40 -8.22 12.43
C TYR A 346 -1.59 -9.06 11.43
N ALA A 347 -1.11 -10.24 11.82
CA ALA A 347 -0.29 -11.09 10.96
C ALA A 347 -1.00 -11.51 9.67
N ASP A 348 -2.31 -11.73 9.77
CA ASP A 348 -3.20 -12.06 8.65
C ASP A 348 -4.04 -10.87 8.18
N PHE A 349 -3.67 -9.63 8.56
CA PHE A 349 -4.35 -8.45 8.04
C PHE A 349 -4.09 -8.35 6.52
N PRO A 350 -5.12 -8.30 5.66
CA PRO A 350 -4.91 -8.29 4.22
C PRO A 350 -4.15 -7.04 3.77
N VAL A 351 -3.14 -7.22 2.92
CA VAL A 351 -2.38 -6.13 2.30
C VAL A 351 -2.19 -6.49 0.83
N ALA A 352 -2.68 -5.66 -0.08
CA ALA A 352 -2.57 -5.88 -1.53
C ALA A 352 -1.13 -6.17 -1.96
N LEU A 353 -0.92 -7.08 -2.91
CA LEU A 353 0.43 -7.50 -3.33
C LEU A 353 1.17 -6.41 -4.11
N VAL A 354 0.44 -5.67 -4.94
CA VAL A 354 0.95 -4.62 -5.81
C VAL A 354 0.05 -3.39 -5.74
N SER A 355 0.62 -2.23 -6.01
CA SER A 355 -0.12 -0.97 -6.07
C SER A 355 -0.93 -0.88 -7.37
N SER A 356 -2.12 -0.28 -7.29
CA SER A 356 -3.04 -0.19 -8.42
C SER A 356 -2.98 1.20 -9.08
N PRO A 357 -2.99 1.30 -10.41
CA PRO A 357 -3.01 2.58 -11.09
C PRO A 357 -4.43 3.17 -11.05
N LYS A 358 -4.59 4.37 -10.49
CA LYS A 358 -5.87 5.11 -10.48
C LYS A 358 -5.65 6.60 -10.70
N ASN A 359 -6.52 7.22 -11.50
CA ASN A 359 -6.42 8.62 -11.88
C ASN A 359 -7.10 9.56 -10.85
N HIS A 360 -6.54 9.64 -9.66
CA HIS A 360 -7.04 10.51 -8.59
C HIS A 360 -6.46 11.92 -8.70
N GLY A 361 -7.29 12.96 -8.50
CA GLY A 361 -6.86 14.35 -8.50
C GLY A 361 -5.69 14.64 -7.53
N GLU A 362 -5.63 13.90 -6.42
CA GLU A 362 -4.56 13.98 -5.41
C GLU A 362 -3.18 13.56 -5.94
N ASN A 363 -3.11 12.59 -6.85
CA ASN A 363 -1.84 12.16 -7.47
C ASN A 363 -1.62 12.78 -8.85
N ARG A 364 -2.69 13.13 -9.56
CA ARG A 364 -2.68 13.54 -10.97
C ARG A 364 -1.73 14.70 -11.23
N LEU A 365 -1.77 15.72 -10.36
CA LEU A 365 -1.01 16.97 -10.50
C LEU A 365 0.38 16.92 -9.86
N ALA A 366 0.76 15.81 -9.22
CA ALA A 366 2.07 15.69 -8.59
C ALA A 366 3.18 15.57 -9.64
N GLU A 367 4.24 16.37 -9.47
CA GLU A 367 5.46 16.34 -10.30
C GLU A 367 6.50 15.35 -9.79
N MET A 368 6.32 14.81 -8.58
CA MET A 368 7.22 13.84 -7.95
C MET A 368 6.50 12.49 -7.76
N PRO A 369 7.22 11.43 -7.33
CA PRO A 369 6.59 10.18 -6.94
C PRO A 369 5.52 10.41 -5.86
N SER A 370 4.28 10.02 -6.17
CA SER A 370 3.12 10.27 -5.32
C SER A 370 2.24 9.03 -5.20
N ILE A 371 1.84 8.71 -3.96
CA ILE A 371 0.97 7.58 -3.66
C ILE A 371 -0.19 7.98 -2.74
N ILE A 372 -1.31 7.27 -2.87
CA ILE A 372 -2.41 7.27 -1.90
C ILE A 372 -2.39 5.93 -1.20
N ALA A 373 -2.15 5.91 0.10
CA ALA A 373 -2.14 4.70 0.90
C ALA A 373 -3.44 4.63 1.72
N GLU A 374 -4.28 3.67 1.36
CA GLU A 374 -5.55 3.34 2.01
C GLU A 374 -5.31 2.33 3.13
N MET A 375 -5.51 2.74 4.38
CA MET A 375 -5.10 1.95 5.56
C MET A 375 -6.05 0.79 5.93
N GLY A 376 -7.03 0.49 5.09
CA GLY A 376 -8.11 -0.46 5.38
C GLY A 376 -9.46 0.07 4.91
N PHE A 377 -10.47 -0.80 4.89
CA PHE A 377 -11.84 -0.42 4.53
C PHE A 377 -12.64 -0.05 5.77
N HIS A 378 -12.90 1.23 6.05
CA HIS A 378 -13.66 1.64 7.23
C HIS A 378 -15.14 1.20 7.18
N THR A 379 -15.65 0.82 6.00
CA THR A 379 -16.97 0.16 5.85
C THR A 379 -16.98 -1.29 6.34
N ASN A 380 -15.81 -1.92 6.48
CA ASN A 380 -15.67 -3.23 7.10
C ASN A 380 -15.43 -3.08 8.62
N PRO A 381 -16.24 -3.73 9.48
CA PRO A 381 -16.10 -3.58 10.93
C PRO A 381 -14.75 -4.03 11.51
N LYS A 382 -14.09 -5.06 10.94
CA LYS A 382 -12.80 -5.54 11.45
C LYS A 382 -11.68 -4.57 11.10
N ASP A 383 -11.68 -4.08 9.88
CA ASP A 383 -10.72 -3.06 9.43
C ASP A 383 -10.95 -1.74 10.16
N ALA A 384 -12.19 -1.35 10.44
CA ALA A 384 -12.50 -0.16 11.24
C ALA A 384 -11.87 -0.23 12.65
N VAL A 385 -11.97 -1.39 13.32
CA VAL A 385 -11.30 -1.61 14.62
C VAL A 385 -9.78 -1.52 14.48
N ALA A 386 -9.19 -2.10 13.43
CA ALA A 386 -7.75 -2.01 13.18
C ALA A 386 -7.32 -0.56 12.91
N ILE A 387 -8.01 0.16 12.05
CA ILE A 387 -7.75 1.57 11.71
C ILE A 387 -7.73 2.44 12.96
N GLN A 388 -8.59 2.20 13.94
CA GLN A 388 -8.63 2.96 15.20
C GLN A 388 -7.53 2.55 16.20
N SER A 389 -6.88 1.40 16.02
CA SER A 389 -5.86 0.90 16.93
C SER A 389 -4.55 1.68 16.80
N TYR A 390 -4.04 2.20 17.92
CA TYR A 390 -2.71 2.80 17.98
C TYR A 390 -1.63 1.84 17.47
N VAL A 391 -1.73 0.55 17.81
CA VAL A 391 -0.75 -0.47 17.44
C VAL A 391 -0.75 -0.70 15.92
N PHE A 392 -1.93 -0.80 15.30
CA PHE A 392 -2.01 -0.93 13.85
C PHE A 392 -1.46 0.32 13.14
N GLN A 393 -1.86 1.51 13.60
CA GLN A 393 -1.36 2.78 13.07
C GLN A 393 0.17 2.87 13.15
N ASP A 394 0.77 2.44 14.26
CA ASP A 394 2.21 2.41 14.45
C ASP A 394 2.91 1.43 13.49
N LEU A 395 2.44 0.18 13.44
CA LEU A 395 3.03 -0.86 12.58
C LEU A 395 2.91 -0.51 11.10
N ALA A 396 1.76 -0.03 10.65
CA ALA A 396 1.55 0.39 9.26
C ALA A 396 2.48 1.55 8.88
N MET A 397 2.56 2.60 9.71
CA MET A 397 3.41 3.76 9.41
C MET A 397 4.91 3.45 9.51
N ARG A 398 5.30 2.51 10.37
CA ARG A 398 6.67 1.99 10.42
C ARG A 398 7.05 1.27 9.13
N GLY A 399 6.15 0.44 8.59
CA GLY A 399 6.35 -0.23 7.31
C GLY A 399 6.40 0.76 6.14
N LEU A 400 5.52 1.76 6.15
CA LEU A 400 5.49 2.82 5.13
C LEU A 400 6.74 3.71 5.14
N GLU A 401 7.31 4.00 6.32
CA GLU A 401 8.64 4.64 6.39
C GLU A 401 9.72 3.77 5.77
N LYS A 402 9.80 2.48 6.14
CA LYS A 402 10.79 1.56 5.57
C LYS A 402 10.68 1.52 4.05
N ALA A 403 9.47 1.53 3.51
CA ALA A 403 9.23 1.62 2.08
C ALA A 403 9.81 2.87 1.44
N TYR A 404 9.53 4.06 1.99
CA TYR A 404 10.10 5.31 1.49
C TYR A 404 11.64 5.30 1.57
N ARG A 405 12.20 4.77 2.65
CA ARG A 405 13.66 4.66 2.79
C ARG A 405 14.27 3.74 1.74
N MET A 406 13.70 2.55 1.53
CA MET A 406 14.15 1.63 0.48
C MET A 406 13.98 2.24 -0.91
N PHE A 407 12.91 3.00 -1.13
CA PHE A 407 12.68 3.73 -2.36
C PHE A 407 13.82 4.72 -2.64
N LYS A 408 14.14 5.58 -1.66
CA LYS A 408 15.25 6.55 -1.73
C LYS A 408 16.61 5.90 -1.93
N GLU A 409 16.86 4.78 -1.25
CA GLU A 409 18.14 4.05 -1.30
C GLU A 409 18.33 3.22 -2.58
N GLY A 410 17.32 3.15 -3.47
CA GLY A 410 17.42 2.32 -4.67
C GLY A 410 17.26 0.82 -4.43
N ASN A 411 16.68 0.47 -3.29
CA ASN A 411 16.47 -0.90 -2.86
C ASN A 411 15.09 -1.41 -3.30
N GLY A 412 14.97 -2.73 -3.43
CA GLY A 412 13.74 -3.43 -3.77
C GLY A 412 12.99 -3.90 -2.53
N CYS A 413 11.92 -4.66 -2.74
CA CYS A 413 11.24 -5.41 -1.68
C CYS A 413 11.98 -6.72 -1.44
N GLU A 414 12.63 -6.83 -0.29
CA GLU A 414 13.27 -8.07 0.16
C GLU A 414 12.96 -8.27 1.65
N THR A 415 12.42 -9.44 1.97
CA THR A 415 12.07 -9.83 3.34
C THR A 415 13.30 -10.15 4.14
N PHE A 416 13.28 -9.84 5.45
CA PHE A 416 14.37 -10.24 6.32
C PHE A 416 14.54 -11.77 6.32
N SER A 417 15.73 -12.22 5.93
CA SER A 417 16.13 -13.63 5.91
C SER A 417 17.52 -13.79 6.54
N ALA A 418 17.85 -15.02 6.93
CA ALA A 418 19.15 -15.35 7.50
C ALA A 418 19.60 -16.70 6.97
N THR A 419 20.86 -16.80 6.55
CA THR A 419 21.55 -18.06 6.34
C THR A 419 22.62 -18.24 7.40
N TYR A 420 22.85 -19.49 7.79
CA TYR A 420 23.75 -19.86 8.88
C TYR A 420 24.70 -20.92 8.35
N SER A 421 26.00 -20.62 8.35
CA SER A 421 27.00 -21.52 7.79
C SER A 421 27.20 -22.76 8.65
N GLU A 422 27.28 -23.92 8.01
CA GLU A 422 27.67 -25.16 8.69
C GLU A 422 29.15 -25.09 9.08
N VAL A 423 29.48 -25.58 10.27
CA VAL A 423 30.86 -25.55 10.77
C VAL A 423 31.32 -26.90 11.32
N THR A 424 32.59 -27.20 11.09
CA THR A 424 33.27 -28.35 11.69
C THR A 424 34.18 -27.89 12.82
N VAL A 425 33.89 -28.32 14.04
CA VAL A 425 34.63 -27.97 15.26
C VAL A 425 35.43 -29.19 15.71
N VAL A 426 36.73 -29.02 15.96
CA VAL A 426 37.55 -30.05 16.61
C VAL A 426 37.28 -30.03 18.11
N SER A 427 37.19 -31.20 18.75
CA SER A 427 36.94 -31.34 20.20
C SER A 427 37.86 -30.42 21.00
N ASP A 428 37.25 -29.73 21.96
CA ASP A 428 37.90 -28.79 22.88
C ASP A 428 38.55 -27.58 22.17
N SER A 429 38.04 -27.22 20.98
CA SER A 429 38.37 -25.99 20.25
C SER A 429 37.11 -25.18 19.92
N THR A 430 37.29 -23.98 19.35
CA THR A 430 36.21 -23.12 18.90
C THR A 430 36.27 -22.88 17.40
N ARG A 431 35.11 -22.68 16.76
CA ARG A 431 35.00 -22.14 15.41
C ARG A 431 33.85 -21.16 15.32
N ASP A 432 34.06 -20.11 14.54
CA ASP A 432 33.04 -19.13 14.22
C ASP A 432 32.25 -19.60 13.00
N ALA A 433 30.92 -19.66 13.14
CA ALA A 433 30.02 -19.81 12.03
C ALA A 433 29.59 -18.43 11.53
N GLU A 434 29.63 -18.22 10.21
CA GLU A 434 29.17 -16.98 9.56
C GLU A 434 27.66 -16.98 9.33
N ILE A 435 27.04 -15.82 9.57
CA ILE A 435 25.63 -15.54 9.37
C ILE A 435 25.49 -14.46 8.30
N VAL A 436 24.77 -14.76 7.22
CA VAL A 436 24.44 -13.78 6.18
C VAL A 436 22.98 -13.40 6.32
N PHE A 437 22.70 -12.11 6.49
CA PHE A 437 21.32 -11.61 6.46
C PHE A 437 20.96 -11.15 5.06
N GLY A 438 19.80 -11.60 4.58
CA GLY A 438 19.11 -11.01 3.43
C GLY A 438 18.09 -9.97 3.87
N GLY A 439 17.66 -9.15 2.92
CA GLY A 439 16.79 -8.01 3.15
C GLY A 439 17.42 -6.91 3.99
N PHE A 440 16.58 -6.11 4.64
CA PHE A 440 16.98 -4.87 5.30
C PHE A 440 16.58 -4.86 6.78
N PRO A 441 17.18 -5.71 7.63
CA PRO A 441 16.86 -5.77 9.05
C PRO A 441 17.31 -4.51 9.77
N ARG A 442 16.56 -4.11 10.80
CA ARG A 442 16.98 -3.05 11.70
C ARG A 442 17.84 -3.59 12.83
N PHE A 443 19.01 -3.00 13.02
CA PHE A 443 19.88 -3.33 14.14
C PHE A 443 19.47 -2.61 15.44
N PRO A 444 19.71 -3.21 16.62
CA PRO A 444 20.36 -4.51 16.84
C PRO A 444 19.48 -5.70 16.44
N VAL A 445 20.10 -6.73 15.86
CA VAL A 445 19.44 -8.02 15.59
C VAL A 445 19.76 -8.97 16.72
N LYS A 446 18.75 -9.42 17.45
CA LYS A 446 18.87 -10.43 18.50
C LYS A 446 18.76 -11.82 17.89
N TYR A 447 19.44 -12.81 18.45
CA TYR A 447 19.22 -14.21 18.10
C TYR A 447 19.00 -15.06 19.34
N THR A 448 18.14 -16.06 19.20
CA THR A 448 17.87 -17.09 20.20
C THR A 448 17.73 -18.42 19.49
N SER A 449 18.22 -19.50 20.09
CA SER A 449 18.11 -20.83 19.50
C SER A 449 17.40 -21.84 20.37
N THR A 450 16.79 -22.85 19.74
CA THR A 450 16.33 -24.08 20.38
C THR A 450 17.08 -25.27 19.82
N VAL A 451 17.36 -26.26 20.67
CA VAL A 451 18.02 -27.50 20.24
C VAL A 451 17.07 -28.26 19.31
N ALA A 452 17.52 -28.50 18.08
CA ALA A 452 16.76 -29.26 17.08
C ALA A 452 17.20 -30.73 17.04
N GLU A 453 18.51 -30.98 17.12
CA GLU A 453 19.08 -32.32 17.15
C GLU A 453 20.28 -32.33 18.09
N CYS A 454 20.27 -33.23 19.08
CA CYS A 454 21.37 -33.40 20.02
C CYS A 454 21.64 -34.89 20.24
N PRO A 455 22.87 -35.37 20.01
CA PRO A 455 23.22 -36.77 20.24
C PRO A 455 23.03 -37.19 21.70
N SER A 456 22.65 -38.46 21.91
CA SER A 456 22.48 -39.04 23.24
C SER A 456 23.75 -38.93 24.09
N GLY A 457 23.60 -38.48 25.34
CA GLY A 457 24.72 -38.31 26.27
C GLY A 457 25.51 -37.01 26.09
N ILE A 458 25.13 -36.15 25.14
CA ILE A 458 25.75 -34.85 24.90
C ILE A 458 24.86 -33.75 25.47
N LEU A 459 25.47 -32.76 26.11
CA LEU A 459 24.78 -31.57 26.59
C LEU A 459 24.81 -30.49 25.50
N CYS A 460 23.71 -30.34 24.76
CA CYS A 460 23.51 -29.21 23.86
C CYS A 460 22.77 -28.09 24.58
N VAL A 461 23.32 -26.88 24.57
CA VAL A 461 22.72 -25.69 25.19
C VAL A 461 22.16 -24.75 24.12
N SER A 462 21.09 -24.03 24.46
CA SER A 462 20.60 -22.94 23.63
C SER A 462 21.60 -21.77 23.62
N LEU A 463 21.79 -21.19 22.44
CA LEU A 463 22.58 -20.00 22.21
C LEU A 463 21.67 -18.77 22.19
N GLY A 464 22.22 -17.64 22.59
CA GLY A 464 21.54 -16.36 22.50
C GLY A 464 22.53 -15.20 22.50
N GLY A 465 22.17 -14.13 21.81
CA GLY A 465 23.02 -12.96 21.69
C GLY A 465 22.42 -11.87 20.82
N ARG A 466 23.26 -10.93 20.38
CA ARG A 466 22.85 -9.85 19.48
C ARG A 466 24.00 -9.37 18.61
N PHE A 467 23.66 -8.97 17.38
CA PHE A 467 24.51 -8.15 16.54
C PHE A 467 24.10 -6.69 16.75
N ALA A 468 25.03 -5.86 17.22
CA ALA A 468 24.72 -4.49 17.62
C ALA A 468 24.51 -3.56 16.41
N THR A 469 25.29 -3.75 15.35
CA THR A 469 25.35 -2.86 14.17
C THR A 469 25.56 -3.67 12.89
N ALA A 470 25.35 -3.06 11.73
CA ALA A 470 25.47 -3.73 10.44
C ALA A 470 26.92 -4.11 10.11
N GLU A 471 27.88 -3.39 10.70
CA GLU A 471 29.33 -3.49 10.54
C GLU A 471 29.97 -4.55 11.46
N THR A 472 29.24 -5.03 12.47
CA THR A 472 29.74 -6.08 13.36
C THR A 472 29.89 -7.39 12.56
N PRO A 473 31.05 -8.08 12.64
CA PRO A 473 31.18 -9.42 12.07
C PRO A 473 30.04 -10.30 12.56
N ARG A 474 29.29 -10.88 11.62
CA ARG A 474 28.08 -11.64 11.92
C ARG A 474 28.47 -13.10 12.14
N THR A 475 29.20 -13.34 13.21
CA THR A 475 29.64 -14.69 13.57
C THR A 475 29.08 -15.13 14.92
N ILE A 476 28.85 -16.43 15.05
CA ILE A 476 28.53 -17.07 16.33
C ILE A 476 29.56 -18.17 16.57
N THR A 477 30.25 -18.08 17.70
CA THR A 477 31.27 -19.05 18.09
C THR A 477 30.63 -20.32 18.63
N HIS A 478 31.04 -21.46 18.07
CA HIS A 478 30.67 -22.80 18.50
C HIS A 478 31.86 -23.51 19.13
N SER A 479 31.56 -24.39 20.08
CA SER A 479 32.51 -25.28 20.73
C SER A 479 31.86 -26.64 20.95
N CYS A 480 32.65 -27.70 20.99
CA CYS A 480 32.16 -29.03 21.33
C CYS A 480 33.24 -29.85 22.05
N SER A 481 32.82 -30.90 22.76
CA SER A 481 33.71 -31.89 23.35
C SER A 481 33.17 -33.28 23.04
N SER A 482 33.98 -34.12 22.37
CA SER A 482 33.57 -35.46 21.95
C SER A 482 34.76 -36.38 21.70
N SER A 483 34.58 -37.66 22.04
CA SER A 483 35.49 -38.75 21.65
C SER A 483 35.14 -39.40 20.30
N GLN A 484 33.98 -39.08 19.73
CA GLN A 484 33.52 -39.62 18.44
C GLN A 484 32.93 -38.50 17.55
N PRO A 485 32.97 -38.65 16.22
CA PRO A 485 32.31 -37.70 15.32
C PRO A 485 30.81 -37.62 15.61
N MET A 486 30.27 -36.41 15.71
CA MET A 486 28.84 -36.19 15.94
C MET A 486 28.34 -34.92 15.28
N THR A 487 27.03 -34.82 15.08
CA THR A 487 26.38 -33.63 14.54
C THR A 487 25.35 -33.11 15.53
N MET A 488 25.31 -31.79 15.71
CA MET A 488 24.34 -31.10 16.54
C MET A 488 23.66 -30.03 15.69
N LYS A 489 22.36 -29.80 15.92
CA LYS A 489 21.58 -28.81 15.19
C LYS A 489 20.75 -27.93 16.11
N TRP A 490 20.62 -26.67 15.74
CA TRP A 490 19.77 -25.70 16.42
C TRP A 490 18.90 -24.94 15.44
N ASN A 491 17.61 -24.78 15.78
CA ASN A 491 16.75 -23.81 15.13
C ASN A 491 17.06 -22.43 15.73
N VAL A 492 17.47 -21.49 14.89
CA VAL A 492 17.88 -20.14 15.32
C VAL A 492 16.88 -19.13 14.77
N THR A 493 16.29 -18.35 15.65
CA THR A 493 15.45 -17.21 15.29
C THR A 493 16.24 -15.93 15.48
N PHE A 494 16.39 -15.16 14.40
CA PHE A 494 16.89 -13.80 14.42
C PHE A 494 15.69 -12.84 14.48
N THR A 495 15.73 -11.86 15.37
CA THR A 495 14.69 -10.84 15.52
C THR A 495 15.35 -9.46 15.45
N ASP A 496 14.96 -8.68 14.46
CA ASP A 496 15.46 -7.32 14.27
C ASP A 496 14.85 -6.35 15.31
N ALA A 497 15.33 -5.11 15.34
CA ALA A 497 14.90 -4.10 16.29
C ALA A 497 13.44 -3.63 16.10
N ASP A 498 12.82 -3.94 14.96
CA ASP A 498 11.40 -3.70 14.71
C ASP A 498 10.55 -4.96 14.99
N GLY A 499 11.17 -6.07 15.38
CA GLY A 499 10.50 -7.33 15.69
C GLY A 499 10.25 -8.23 14.48
N VAL A 500 10.83 -7.89 13.31
CA VAL A 500 10.80 -8.75 12.12
C VAL A 500 11.71 -9.95 12.37
N LYS A 501 11.23 -11.14 12.02
CA LYS A 501 11.92 -12.40 12.30
C LYS A 501 12.45 -13.04 11.02
N ALA A 502 13.61 -13.66 11.15
CA ALA A 502 14.18 -14.58 10.19
C ALA A 502 14.58 -15.87 10.91
N GLU A 503 14.41 -17.02 10.27
CA GLU A 503 14.76 -18.33 10.84
C GLU A 503 15.86 -18.98 10.02
N ALA A 504 16.76 -19.69 10.70
CA ALA A 504 17.80 -20.48 10.08
C ALA A 504 18.11 -21.74 10.91
N LEU A 505 18.72 -22.73 10.28
CA LEU A 505 19.22 -23.93 10.93
C LEU A 505 20.73 -23.84 11.07
N SER A 506 21.25 -23.96 12.29
CA SER A 506 22.68 -24.08 12.56
C SER A 506 23.07 -25.55 12.63
N THR A 507 24.01 -25.99 11.80
CA THR A 507 24.59 -27.35 11.83
C THR A 507 26.04 -27.29 12.29
N VAL A 508 26.38 -28.06 13.34
CA VAL A 508 27.76 -28.16 13.84
C VAL A 508 28.20 -29.62 13.81
N HIS A 509 29.28 -29.90 13.09
CA HIS A 509 29.96 -31.19 13.09
C HIS A 509 31.10 -31.16 14.11
N CYS A 510 31.01 -31.96 15.17
CA CYS A 510 32.09 -32.13 16.12
C CYS A 510 32.98 -33.29 15.69
N GLN A 511 34.29 -33.05 15.57
CA GLN A 511 35.29 -34.08 15.29
C GLN A 511 36.16 -34.33 16.53
N PRO A 512 36.51 -35.58 16.86
CA PRO A 512 37.42 -35.86 17.96
C PRO A 512 38.79 -35.24 17.70
N LYS A 513 39.51 -34.92 18.77
CA LYS A 513 40.91 -34.52 18.68
C LYS A 513 41.74 -35.72 18.25
N ALA A 514 42.57 -35.55 17.21
CA ALA A 514 43.44 -36.61 16.68
C ALA A 514 44.47 -37.08 17.70
#